data_AF-A0A6A3ESF8-F1
#
_entry.id   AF-A0A6A3ESF8-F1
#
_cell.length_a   1.000
_cell.length_b   1.000
_cell.length_c   1.000
_cell.angle_alpha   90.00
_cell.angle_beta   90.00
_cell.angle_gamma   90.00
#
_symmetry.space_group_name_H-M   'P 1'
#
loop_
_entity.id
_entity.type
_entity.pdbx_description
1 polymer ?
#
loop_
_entity_poly.entity_id
_entity_poly.type
_entity_poly.pdbx_seq_one_letter_code
_entity_poly.pdbx_strand_id
1 'polypeptide(L)' 'MGDTSVTFKPYMYPTGLEDFDEDAPLPVRKRWWGRFVHLAVQCGWSNRTKLYEFMLMVSPAVRNWRGQLPKHE' A
#
# COMPACT_ATOMS: atom_id res chain seq x y z
N MET A 1 29.00 -16.34 -24.35
CA MET A 1 27.90 -15.35 -24.37
C MET A 1 26.90 -15.78 -23.33
N GLY A 2 26.91 -15.14 -22.16
CA GLY A 2 26.01 -15.49 -21.05
C GLY A 2 24.68 -14.79 -21.27
N ASP A 3 23.65 -15.58 -21.53
CA ASP A 3 22.29 -15.10 -21.76
C ASP A 3 21.68 -14.70 -20.41
N THR A 4 21.85 -13.43 -20.04
CA THR A 4 21.26 -12.88 -18.82
C THR A 4 19.77 -12.64 -19.10
N SER A 5 18.95 -13.68 -18.96
CA SER A 5 17.50 -13.57 -19.04
C SER A 5 16.99 -12.77 -17.83
N VAL A 6 16.85 -11.46 -17.99
CA VAL A 6 16.24 -10.58 -16.98
C VAL A 6 14.75 -10.93 -16.95
N THR A 7 14.34 -11.71 -15.95
CA THR A 7 12.92 -11.98 -15.69
C THR A 7 12.29 -10.70 -15.17
N PHE A 8 11.83 -9.84 -16.09
CA PHE A 8 10.98 -8.71 -15.76
C PHE A 8 9.66 -9.27 -15.23
N LYS A 9 9.52 -9.34 -13.90
CA LYS A 9 8.20 -9.53 -13.30
C LYS A 9 7.36 -8.34 -13.76
N PRO A 10 6.27 -8.54 -14.51
CA PRO A 10 5.42 -7.42 -14.89
C PRO A 10 5.05 -6.70 -13.60
N TYR A 11 5.17 -5.37 -13.62
CA TYR A 11 4.66 -4.51 -12.58
C TYR A 11 3.15 -4.77 -12.56
N MET A 12 2.72 -5.75 -11.76
CA MET A 12 1.32 -6.06 -11.61
C MET A 12 0.78 -4.84 -10.89
N TYR A 13 0.14 -3.98 -11.67
CA TYR A 13 -0.61 -2.86 -11.15
C TYR A 13 -1.44 -3.38 -9.97
N PRO A 14 -1.61 -2.62 -8.88
CA PRO A 14 -2.43 -3.02 -7.75
C PRO A 14 -3.93 -3.11 -8.09
N THR A 15 -4.32 -3.43 -9.34
CA THR A 15 -5.69 -3.61 -9.82
C THR A 15 -6.49 -4.67 -9.05
N GLY A 16 -5.84 -5.51 -8.24
CA GLY A 16 -6.51 -6.45 -7.33
C GLY A 16 -6.73 -5.93 -5.90
N LEU A 17 -6.18 -4.76 -5.54
CA LEU A 17 -6.32 -4.16 -4.22
C LEU A 17 -7.19 -2.91 -4.33
N GLU A 18 -8.38 -2.99 -3.76
CA GLU A 18 -9.29 -1.87 -3.60
C GLU A 18 -8.65 -0.76 -2.76
N ASP A 19 -9.12 0.48 -2.90
CA ASP A 19 -8.69 1.59 -2.05
C ASP A 19 -8.98 1.30 -0.57
N PHE A 20 -8.24 1.96 0.33
CA PHE A 20 -8.45 1.83 1.75
C PHE A 20 -9.72 2.57 2.18
N ASP A 21 -10.72 1.81 2.61
CA ASP A 21 -11.93 2.35 3.25
C ASP A 21 -11.69 2.56 4.75
N GLU A 22 -11.71 3.82 5.17
CA GLU A 22 -11.48 4.26 6.55
C GLU A 22 -12.66 3.90 7.46
N ASP A 23 -13.87 3.91 6.90
CA ASP A 23 -15.14 3.69 7.59
C ASP A 23 -15.48 2.19 7.69
N ALA A 24 -14.75 1.33 6.97
CA ALA A 24 -14.93 -0.10 7.02
C ALA A 24 -14.70 -0.67 8.45
N PRO A 25 -15.39 -1.75 8.82
CA PRO A 25 -15.17 -2.44 10.09
C PRO A 25 -13.70 -2.85 10.29
N LEU A 26 -13.22 -2.82 11.53
CA LEU A 26 -11.82 -3.15 11.86
C LEU A 26 -11.32 -4.48 11.25
N PRO A 27 -12.12 -5.58 11.21
CA PRO A 27 -11.70 -6.82 10.55
C PRO A 27 -11.42 -6.66 9.05
N VAL A 28 -12.20 -5.82 8.37
CA VAL A 28 -12.07 -5.54 6.94
C VAL A 28 -10.77 -4.75 6.69
N ARG A 29 -10.53 -3.70 7.49
CA ARG A 29 -9.28 -2.92 7.43
C ARG A 29 -8.03 -3.76 7.72
N LYS A 30 -8.10 -4.67 8.70
CA LYS A 30 -7.00 -5.63 8.98
C LYS A 30 -6.77 -6.59 7.81
N ARG A 31 -7.83 -7.10 7.19
CA ARG A 31 -7.74 -7.98 6.01
C ARG A 31 -7.11 -7.25 4.82
N TRP A 32 -7.50 -6.00 4.60
CA TRP A 32 -6.91 -5.14 3.58
C TRP A 32 -5.40 -4.96 3.80
N TRP A 33 -4.99 -4.64 5.04
CA TRP A 33 -3.56 -4.50 5.38
C TRP A 33 -2.78 -5.79 5.10
N GLY A 34 -3.35 -6.95 5.42
CA GLY A 34 -2.76 -8.25 5.10
C GLY A 34 -2.53 -8.45 3.60
N ARG A 35 -3.49 -8.05 2.75
CA ARG A 35 -3.36 -8.12 1.28
C ARG A 35 -2.30 -7.15 0.76
N PHE A 36 -2.27 -5.91 1.27
CA PHE A 36 -1.26 -4.92 0.93
C PHE A 36 0.17 -5.42 1.22
N VAL A 37 0.40 -5.94 2.42
CA VAL A 37 1.71 -6.47 2.81
C VAL A 37 2.10 -7.68 1.95
N HIS A 38 1.15 -8.58 1.67
CA HIS A 38 1.39 -9.73 0.80
C HIS A 38 1.81 -9.31 -0.61
N LEU A 39 1.09 -8.36 -1.21
CA LEU A 39 1.41 -7.78 -2.52
C LEU A 39 2.80 -7.15 -2.52
N ALA A 40 3.11 -6.36 -1.49
CA ALA A 40 4.42 -5.72 -1.35
C ALA A 40 5.58 -6.73 -1.26
N VAL A 41 5.36 -7.88 -0.61
CA VAL A 41 6.35 -8.97 -0.55
C VAL A 41 6.46 -9.69 -1.90
N GLN A 42 5.34 -10.02 -2.54
CA GLN A 42 5.33 -10.70 -3.84
C GLN A 42 6.03 -9.89 -4.95
N CYS A 43 5.80 -8.58 -4.95
CA CYS A 43 6.38 -7.65 -5.91
C CYS A 43 7.79 -7.18 -5.51
N GLY A 44 8.34 -7.63 -4.37
CA GLY A 44 9.67 -7.25 -3.92
C GLY A 44 9.81 -5.74 -3.67
N TRP A 45 8.75 -5.08 -3.21
CA TRP A 45 8.72 -3.64 -3.03
C TRP A 45 9.71 -3.19 -1.95
N SER A 46 10.45 -2.12 -2.26
CA SER A 46 11.27 -1.42 -1.27
C SER A 46 10.38 -0.71 -0.24
N ASN A 47 10.90 -0.38 0.94
CA ASN A 47 10.15 0.39 1.94
C ASN A 47 9.66 1.74 1.39
N ARG A 48 10.45 2.38 0.51
CA ARG A 48 10.05 3.61 -0.16
C ARG A 48 8.85 3.40 -1.09
N THR A 49 8.86 2.32 -1.88
CA THR A 49 7.74 1.94 -2.76
C THR A 49 6.49 1.63 -1.94
N LYS A 50 6.63 0.84 -0.85
CA LYS A 50 5.52 0.55 0.07
C LYS A 50 4.88 1.82 0.60
N LEU A 51 5.67 2.79 1.06
CA LEU A 51 5.13 4.04 1.58
C LEU A 51 4.43 4.88 0.52
N TYR A 52 5.01 4.96 -0.69
CA TYR A 52 4.42 5.71 -1.79
C TYR A 52 3.08 5.11 -2.23
N GLU A 53 3.05 3.80 -2.48
CA GLU A 53 1.84 3.06 -2.86
C GLU A 53 0.78 3.10 -1.77
N PHE A 54 1.18 2.90 -0.51
CA PHE A 54 0.26 3.02 0.63
C PHE A 54 -0.36 4.41 0.67
N MET A 55 0.46 5.46 0.54
CA MET A 55 -0.03 6.84 0.51
C MET A 55 -1.02 7.04 -0.64
N LEU A 56 -0.79 6.45 -1.83
CA LEU A 56 -1.73 6.55 -2.94
C LEU A 56 -3.08 5.87 -2.68
N MET A 57 -3.10 4.74 -1.96
CA MET A 57 -4.33 3.96 -1.70
C MET A 57 -5.16 4.47 -0.51
N VAL A 58 -4.56 5.23 0.41
CA VAL A 58 -5.31 5.84 1.52
C VAL A 58 -5.92 7.18 1.12
N SER A 59 -7.10 7.48 1.65
CA SER A 59 -7.79 8.73 1.36
C SER A 59 -7.00 9.95 1.87
N PRO A 60 -7.24 11.15 1.30
CA PRO A 60 -6.63 12.39 1.79
C PRO A 60 -6.85 12.65 3.29
N ALA A 61 -7.95 12.17 3.87
CA ALA A 61 -8.24 12.30 5.29
C ALA A 61 -7.21 11.53 6.13
N VAL A 62 -7.01 10.23 5.88
CA VAL A 62 -5.95 9.45 6.50
C VAL A 62 -4.56 10.02 6.18
N ARG A 63 -4.30 10.57 5.00
CA ARG A 63 -3.00 11.23 4.74
C ARG A 63 -2.77 12.43 5.67
N ASN A 64 -3.82 13.20 5.93
CA ASN A 64 -3.81 14.37 6.80
C ASN A 64 -4.04 14.05 8.29
N TRP A 65 -3.94 12.79 8.72
CA TRP A 65 -4.20 12.39 10.11
C TRP A 65 -3.47 13.23 11.17
N ARG A 66 -2.24 13.68 10.87
CA ARG A 66 -1.48 14.58 11.76
C ARG A 66 -2.16 15.93 11.95
N GLY A 67 -2.78 16.47 10.91
CA GLY A 67 -3.54 17.72 10.98
C GLY A 67 -4.89 17.58 11.69
N GLN A 68 -5.35 16.34 11.88
CA GLN A 68 -6.58 16.01 12.61
C GLN A 68 -6.35 15.79 14.11
N LEU A 69 -5.09 15.74 14.57
CA LEU A 69 -4.80 15.62 16.00
C LEU A 69 -5.21 16.92 16.72
N PRO A 70 -5.80 16.83 17.93
CA PRO A 70 -6.04 18.01 18.76
C PRO A 70 -4.73 18.79 18.93
N LYS A 71 -4.76 20.08 18.66
CA LYS A 71 -3.63 20.95 18.99
C LYS A 71 -3.56 20.98 20.51
N HIS A 72 -2.40 20.62 21.07
CA HIS A 72 -2.17 20.80 22.48
C HIS A 72 -2.14 22.32 22.74
N GLU A 73 -3.12 22.83 23.48
CA GLU A 73 -3.09 24.19 24.05
C GLU A 73 -2.01 24.28 25.14
#